data_AF-A0AAD8EPL1-F1
#
_entry.id   AF-A0AAD8EPL1-F1
#
_cell.length_a   1.000
_cell.length_b   1.000
_cell.length_c   1.000
_cell.angle_alpha   90.00
_cell.angle_beta   90.00
_cell.angle_gamma   90.00
#
_symmetry.space_group_name_H-M   'P 1'
#
loop_
_entity.id
_entity.type
_entity.pdbx_description
1 polymer ?
#
loop_
_entity_poly.entity_id
_entity_poly.type
_entity_poly.pdbx_seq_one_letter_code
_entity_poly.pdbx_strand_id
1 'polypeptide(L)'
;MPKLELDLQYLCDAKNKAEIERNIKNRKGVGNINQVLKLYNELQKDTVSEEGKTELMDEFLNEACQIPNKSSPEIIHYGSKPQVINVTGTKRSFNFKPKEFSNITTKLNLMRTENLSNLSGHKSYYFMGQLAELEQCSNKIHGSEITCKKFSVGFSS
;
A
#
# COMPACT_ATOMS: atom_id res chain seq x y z
N MET A 1 -17.41 -11.11 6.27
CA MET A 1 -16.56 -10.31 5.37
C MET A 1 -17.43 -9.19 4.81
N PRO A 2 -17.03 -7.91 4.91
CA PRO A 2 -17.76 -6.83 4.25
C PRO A 2 -17.75 -7.04 2.73
N LYS A 3 -18.88 -6.78 2.07
CA LYS A 3 -19.00 -6.86 0.61
C LYS A 3 -18.24 -5.69 0.00
N LEU A 4 -17.52 -5.93 -1.09
CA LEU A 4 -16.81 -4.87 -1.80
C LEU A 4 -17.84 -3.90 -2.42
N GLU A 5 -17.77 -2.64 -2.03
CA GLU A 5 -18.57 -1.56 -2.61
C GLU A 5 -17.69 -0.72 -3.53
N LEU A 6 -17.92 -0.85 -4.83
CA LEU A 6 -17.27 -0.06 -5.86
C LEU A 6 -18.19 1.08 -6.30
N ASP A 7 -17.60 2.24 -6.61
CA ASP A 7 -18.32 3.34 -7.23
C ASP A 7 -18.57 3.04 -8.71
N LEU A 8 -19.68 2.34 -8.96
CA LEU A 8 -20.12 1.97 -10.31
C LEU A 8 -20.47 3.20 -11.16
N GLN A 9 -20.91 4.30 -10.54
CA GLN A 9 -21.23 5.53 -11.28
C GLN A 9 -19.94 6.13 -11.85
N TYR A 10 -18.86 6.14 -11.07
CA TYR A 10 -17.57 6.61 -11.55
C TYR A 10 -16.95 5.68 -12.60
N LEU A 11 -16.93 4.37 -12.32
CA LEU A 11 -16.26 3.38 -13.18
C LEU A 11 -16.99 3.15 -14.51
N CYS A 12 -18.31 3.18 -14.52
CA CYS A 12 -19.10 2.86 -15.71
C CYS A 12 -19.53 4.08 -16.54
N ASP A 13 -19.22 5.31 -16.11
CA ASP A 13 -19.49 6.51 -16.91
C ASP A 13 -18.44 6.72 -18.00
N ALA A 14 -18.90 6.76 -19.25
CA ALA A 14 -18.07 6.98 -20.44
C ALA A 14 -17.29 8.31 -20.39
N LYS A 15 -17.76 9.33 -19.66
CA LYS A 15 -17.07 10.61 -19.48
C LYS A 15 -15.78 10.47 -18.70
N ASN A 16 -15.74 9.55 -17.73
CA ASN A 16 -14.60 9.35 -16.84
C ASN A 16 -13.52 8.46 -17.46
N LYS A 17 -13.84 7.74 -18.53
CA LYS A 17 -12.93 6.80 -19.21
C LYS A 17 -11.55 7.42 -19.48
N ALA A 18 -11.50 8.59 -20.11
CA ALA A 18 -10.24 9.23 -20.48
C ALA A 18 -9.40 9.66 -19.25
N GLU A 19 -10.06 10.04 -18.16
CA GLU A 19 -9.40 10.34 -16.88
C GLU A 19 -8.81 9.06 -16.26
N ILE A 20 -9.60 7.98 -16.24
CA ILE A 20 -9.20 6.69 -15.68
C ILE A 20 -8.04 6.09 -16.47
N GLU A 21 -8.07 6.11 -17.81
CA GLU A 21 -6.96 5.63 -18.65
C GLU A 21 -5.65 6.39 -18.36
N ARG A 22 -5.75 7.72 -18.20
CA ARG A 22 -4.59 8.54 -17.82
C ARG A 22 -4.09 8.19 -16.43
N ASN A 23 -5.00 7.97 -15.47
CA ASN A 23 -4.64 7.58 -14.10
C ASN A 23 -3.96 6.20 -14.07
N ILE A 24 -4.45 5.22 -14.82
CA ILE A 24 -3.85 3.89 -14.97
C ILE A 24 -2.43 4.02 -15.53
N LYS A 25 -2.25 4.79 -16.60
CA LYS A 25 -0.92 5.04 -17.19
C LYS A 25 0.04 5.69 -16.21
N ASN A 26 -0.44 6.62 -15.40
CA ASN A 26 0.36 7.26 -14.35
C ASN A 26 0.68 6.30 -13.18
N ARG A 27 -0.11 5.24 -12.98
CA ARG A 27 -0.02 4.32 -11.84
C ARG A 27 0.28 2.89 -12.31
N LYS A 28 1.56 2.59 -12.56
CA LYS A 28 2.08 1.25 -12.93
C LYS A 28 1.48 0.60 -14.19
N GLY A 29 0.45 1.19 -14.82
CA GLY A 29 -0.18 0.70 -16.04
C GLY A 29 -1.03 -0.55 -15.87
N VAL A 30 -1.45 -0.87 -14.64
CA VAL A 30 -2.25 -2.08 -14.35
C VAL A 30 -3.75 -1.73 -14.34
N GLY A 31 -4.56 -2.54 -15.03
CA GLY A 31 -6.01 -2.38 -15.15
C GLY A 31 -6.46 -1.94 -16.54
N ASN A 32 -7.64 -2.38 -16.97
CA ASN A 32 -8.19 -2.09 -18.29
C ASN A 32 -9.65 -1.61 -18.23
N ILE A 33 -9.84 -0.29 -18.26
CA ILE A 33 -11.19 0.31 -18.21
C ILE A 33 -12.06 -0.06 -19.41
N ASN A 34 -11.47 -0.36 -20.57
CA ASN A 34 -12.23 -0.78 -21.75
C ASN A 34 -12.91 -2.14 -21.53
N GLN A 35 -12.21 -3.06 -20.84
CA GLN A 35 -12.75 -4.37 -20.50
C GLN A 35 -13.84 -4.26 -19.43
N VAL A 36 -13.63 -3.43 -18.40
CA VAL A 36 -14.65 -3.14 -17.37
C VAL A 36 -15.94 -2.61 -18.01
N LEU A 37 -15.85 -1.62 -18.91
CA LEU A 37 -17.02 -1.08 -19.61
C LEU A 37 -17.68 -2.11 -20.53
N LYS A 38 -16.90 -2.96 -21.19
CA LYS A 38 -17.42 -4.04 -22.03
C LYS A 38 -18.23 -5.04 -21.20
N LEU A 39 -17.65 -5.52 -20.10
CA LEU A 39 -18.29 -6.49 -19.19
C LEU A 39 -19.55 -5.88 -18.56
N TYR A 40 -19.51 -4.60 -18.17
CA TYR A 40 -20.69 -3.91 -17.65
C TYR A 40 -21.82 -3.82 -18.68
N ASN A 41 -21.50 -3.49 -19.94
CA ASN A 41 -22.50 -3.47 -21.01
C ASN A 41 -23.07 -4.86 -21.33
N GLU A 42 -22.29 -5.92 -21.15
CA GLU A 42 -22.74 -7.30 -21.30
C GLU A 42 -23.65 -7.74 -20.14
N LEU A 43 -23.35 -7.31 -18.91
CA LEU A 43 -24.21 -7.52 -17.73
C LEU A 43 -25.58 -6.85 -17.86
N GLN A 44 -25.67 -5.72 -18.57
CA GLN A 44 -26.94 -5.01 -18.79
C GLN A 44 -27.83 -5.66 -19.86
N LYS A 45 -27.32 -6.63 -20.64
CA LYS A 45 -28.13 -7.33 -21.65
C LYS A 45 -28.89 -8.48 -21.00
N ASP A 46 -30.21 -8.49 -21.12
CA ASP A 46 -31.11 -9.54 -20.61
C ASP A 46 -31.00 -10.91 -21.35
N THR A 47 -29.92 -11.14 -22.09
CA THR A 47 -29.77 -12.32 -22.97
C THR A 47 -28.99 -13.46 -22.32
N VAL A 48 -28.44 -13.26 -21.12
CA VAL A 48 -27.54 -14.20 -20.44
C VAL A 48 -28.31 -14.99 -19.38
N SER A 49 -28.05 -16.30 -19.26
CA SER A 49 -28.61 -17.14 -18.19
C SER A 49 -28.14 -16.68 -16.81
N GLU A 50 -28.88 -17.03 -15.75
CA GLU A 50 -28.57 -16.59 -14.38
C GLU A 50 -27.19 -17.08 -13.90
N GLU A 51 -26.75 -18.25 -14.35
CA GLU A 51 -25.40 -18.76 -14.08
C GLU A 51 -24.33 -17.94 -14.80
N GLY A 52 -24.55 -17.61 -16.08
CA GLY A 52 -23.62 -16.80 -16.87
C GLY A 52 -23.52 -15.35 -16.38
N LYS A 53 -24.59 -14.78 -15.81
CA LYS A 53 -24.55 -13.46 -15.17
C LYS A 53 -23.65 -13.44 -13.94
N THR A 54 -23.59 -14.55 -13.19
CA THR A 54 -22.76 -14.67 -11.99
C THR A 54 -21.27 -14.70 -12.37
N GLU A 55 -20.91 -15.53 -13.35
CA GLU A 55 -19.52 -15.60 -13.85
C GLU A 55 -19.06 -14.26 -14.44
N LEU A 56 -19.94 -13.60 -15.20
CA LEU A 56 -19.66 -12.29 -15.80
C LEU A 56 -19.52 -11.19 -14.74
N MET A 57 -20.28 -11.25 -13.65
CA MET A 57 -20.15 -10.33 -12.53
C MET A 57 -18.82 -10.53 -11.78
N ASP A 58 -18.39 -11.78 -11.59
CA ASP A 58 -17.11 -12.07 -10.97
C ASP A 58 -15.94 -11.57 -11.84
N GLU A 59 -16.00 -11.76 -13.16
CA GLU A 59 -15.02 -11.19 -14.09
C GLU A 59 -15.00 -9.65 -14.05
N PHE A 60 -16.19 -9.03 -14.04
CA PHE A 60 -16.32 -7.58 -13.89
C PHE A 60 -15.67 -7.08 -12.60
N LEU A 61 -15.95 -7.72 -11.46
CA LEU A 61 -15.39 -7.34 -10.17
C LEU A 61 -13.87 -7.51 -10.15
N ASN A 62 -13.36 -8.62 -10.71
CA ASN A 62 -11.92 -8.87 -10.82
C ASN A 62 -11.21 -7.76 -11.60
N GLU A 63 -11.73 -7.38 -12.76
CA GLU A 63 -11.15 -6.30 -13.57
C GLU A 63 -11.29 -4.92 -12.92
N ALA A 64 -12.46 -4.64 -12.33
CA ALA A 64 -12.72 -3.37 -11.64
C ALA A 64 -11.81 -3.19 -10.42
N CYS A 65 -11.46 -4.27 -9.71
CA CYS A 65 -10.51 -4.23 -8.59
C CYS A 65 -9.07 -3.88 -9.02
N GLN A 66 -8.71 -4.10 -10.28
CA GLN A 66 -7.40 -3.72 -10.79
C GLN A 66 -7.30 -2.23 -11.12
N ILE A 67 -8.42 -1.51 -11.22
CA ILE A 67 -8.43 -0.08 -11.50
C ILE A 67 -7.91 0.67 -10.27
N PRO A 68 -6.84 1.48 -10.40
CA PRO A 68 -6.28 2.18 -9.26
C PRO A 68 -7.20 3.32 -8.79
N ASN A 69 -7.15 3.61 -7.49
CA ASN A 69 -7.84 4.76 -6.90
C ASN A 69 -7.56 6.06 -7.66
N LYS A 70 -8.56 6.95 -7.66
CA LYS A 70 -8.46 8.30 -8.23
C LYS A 70 -7.28 9.05 -7.61
N SER A 71 -6.46 9.67 -8.46
CA SER A 71 -5.37 10.53 -8.00
C SER A 71 -5.89 11.93 -7.70
N SER A 72 -5.43 12.52 -6.60
CA SER A 72 -5.76 13.92 -6.25
C SER A 72 -5.23 14.87 -7.34
N PRO A 73 -6.02 15.89 -7.77
CA PRO A 73 -5.60 16.87 -8.78
C PRO A 73 -4.25 17.52 -8.49
N GLU A 74 -3.94 17.76 -7.21
CA GLU A 74 -2.69 18.39 -6.76
C GLU A 74 -1.44 17.58 -7.11
N ILE A 75 -1.58 16.25 -7.24
CA ILE A 75 -0.46 15.31 -7.39
C ILE A 75 -0.27 14.91 -8.86
N ILE A 76 -1.29 15.08 -9.71
CA ILE A 76 -1.26 14.66 -11.13
C ILE A 76 -0.09 15.32 -11.88
N HIS A 77 0.31 16.52 -11.46
CA HIS A 77 1.38 17.29 -12.09
C HIS A 77 2.79 16.94 -11.58
N TYR A 78 2.93 16.16 -10.50
CA TYR A 78 4.24 15.87 -9.89
C TYR A 78 5.10 14.90 -10.72
N GLY A 79 4.51 14.23 -11.70
CA GLY A 79 5.21 13.30 -12.58
C GLY A 79 5.74 12.07 -11.83
N SER A 80 6.91 11.58 -12.23
CA SER A 80 7.52 10.36 -11.67
C SER A 80 8.48 10.61 -10.50
N LYS A 81 8.75 11.86 -10.15
CA LYS A 81 9.73 12.22 -9.12
C LYS A 81 9.02 12.73 -7.86
N PRO A 82 9.44 12.28 -6.66
CA PRO A 82 8.90 12.82 -5.42
C PRO A 82 9.25 14.31 -5.28
N GLN A 83 8.31 15.08 -4.72
CA GLN A 83 8.50 16.50 -4.40
C GLN A 83 8.78 16.66 -2.90
N VAL A 84 9.74 17.51 -2.56
CA VAL A 84 10.09 17.80 -1.16
C VAL A 84 9.16 18.90 -0.63
N ILE A 85 8.28 18.54 0.30
CA ILE A 85 7.31 19.48 0.90
C ILE A 85 7.94 20.21 2.10
N ASN A 86 8.65 19.48 2.95
CA ASN A 86 9.29 20.04 4.14
C ASN A 86 10.56 19.25 4.51
N VAL A 87 11.56 19.93 5.06
CA VAL A 87 12.79 19.33 5.60
C VAL A 87 12.94 19.78 7.04
N THR A 88 12.88 18.84 7.98
CA THR A 88 13.02 19.11 9.41
C THR A 88 14.39 18.66 9.91
N GLY A 89 15.09 19.55 10.61
CA GLY A 89 16.40 19.29 11.20
C GLY A 89 17.55 19.36 10.19
N THR A 90 18.76 19.06 10.66
CA THR A 90 19.99 19.10 9.87
C THR A 90 20.75 17.79 9.99
N LYS A 91 21.37 17.34 8.90
CA LYS A 91 22.23 16.15 8.92
C LYS A 91 23.35 16.34 9.95
N ARG A 92 23.48 15.39 10.88
CA ARG A 92 24.49 15.43 11.94
C ARG A 92 25.90 15.38 11.33
N SER A 93 26.77 16.30 11.79
CA SER A 93 28.21 16.26 11.48
C SER A 93 28.93 15.36 12.48
N PHE A 94 29.82 14.53 11.98
CA PHE A 94 30.64 13.62 12.78
C PHE A 94 32.12 13.91 12.50
N ASN A 95 32.95 13.87 13.53
CA ASN A 95 34.41 13.93 13.41
C ASN A 95 35.04 12.57 13.02
N PHE A 96 34.20 11.57 12.73
CA PHE A 96 34.59 10.23 12.27
C PHE A 96 33.67 9.77 11.14
N LYS A 97 34.10 8.76 10.38
CA LYS A 97 33.27 8.14 9.33
C LYS A 97 32.08 7.40 9.96
N PRO A 98 30.82 7.81 9.71
CA PRO A 98 29.66 7.10 10.25
C PRO A 98 29.64 5.64 9.80
N LYS A 99 29.33 4.73 10.72
CA LYS A 99 29.16 3.30 10.42
C LYS A 99 27.68 3.02 10.13
N GLU A 100 27.43 2.03 9.29
CA GLU A 100 26.07 1.54 9.06
C GLU A 100 25.47 0.94 10.32
N PHE A 101 24.15 1.02 10.44
CA PHE A 101 23.40 0.49 11.58
C PHE A 101 23.71 -1.00 11.83
N SER A 102 23.65 -1.82 10.78
CA SER A 102 23.94 -3.26 10.83
C SER A 102 25.32 -3.54 11.45
N ASN A 103 26.34 -2.82 11.01
CA ASN A 103 27.70 -2.95 11.51
C ASN A 103 27.83 -2.56 12.99
N ILE A 104 27.08 -1.55 13.44
CA ILE A 104 27.09 -1.12 14.84
C ILE A 104 26.39 -2.18 15.71
N THR A 105 25.20 -2.62 15.32
CA THR A 105 24.39 -3.55 16.10
C THR A 105 24.98 -4.95 16.16
N THR A 106 25.62 -5.43 15.08
CA THR A 106 26.31 -6.72 15.10
C THR A 106 27.53 -6.67 16.02
N LYS A 107 28.33 -5.59 15.98
CA LYS A 107 29.50 -5.44 16.87
C LYS A 107 29.12 -5.33 18.35
N LEU A 108 27.94 -4.79 18.64
CA LEU A 108 27.40 -4.69 19.99
C LEU A 108 26.59 -5.92 20.41
N ASN A 109 26.51 -6.97 19.57
CA ASN A 109 25.67 -8.16 19.80
C ASN A 109 24.20 -7.82 20.09
N LEU A 110 23.69 -6.76 19.47
CA LEU A 110 22.31 -6.28 19.62
C LEU A 110 21.38 -6.77 18.50
N MET A 111 21.94 -7.18 17.37
CA MET A 111 21.18 -7.71 16.24
C MET A 111 21.87 -8.95 15.67
N ARG A 112 21.08 -9.98 15.38
CA ARG A 112 21.53 -11.19 14.69
C ARG A 112 20.82 -11.32 13.35
N THR A 113 21.60 -11.41 12.28
CA THR A 113 21.11 -11.65 10.91
C THR A 113 21.72 -12.91 10.28
N GLU A 114 22.74 -13.49 10.91
CA GLU A 114 23.50 -14.62 10.40
C GLU A 114 22.93 -15.97 10.85
N ASN A 115 23.05 -16.98 9.99
CA ASN A 115 22.65 -18.38 10.22
C ASN A 115 21.15 -18.56 10.55
N LEU A 116 20.31 -17.65 10.03
CA LEU A 116 18.86 -17.70 10.21
C LEU A 116 18.12 -18.39 9.07
N SER A 117 18.80 -18.72 7.97
CA SER A 117 18.18 -19.32 6.78
C SER A 117 17.43 -20.61 7.09
N ASN A 118 17.96 -21.44 7.99
CA ASN A 118 17.36 -22.73 8.37
C ASN A 118 16.25 -22.61 9.42
N LEU A 119 16.08 -21.44 10.03
CA LEU A 119 15.07 -21.19 11.08
C LEU A 119 13.92 -20.33 10.57
N SER A 120 14.25 -19.21 9.93
CA SER A 120 13.28 -18.16 9.57
C SER A 120 13.50 -17.62 8.16
N GLY A 121 14.41 -18.20 7.38
CA GLY A 121 14.65 -17.81 5.99
C GLY A 121 15.47 -16.52 5.82
N HIS A 122 15.61 -16.11 4.56
CA HIS A 122 16.37 -14.92 4.19
C HIS A 122 15.67 -13.62 4.62
N LYS A 123 16.46 -12.59 4.97
CA LYS A 123 16.02 -11.27 5.48
C LYS A 123 15.40 -11.28 6.88
N SER A 124 15.40 -12.43 7.56
CA SER A 124 15.03 -12.52 8.97
C SER A 124 16.13 -11.96 9.87
N TYR A 125 15.74 -11.39 11.01
CA TYR A 125 16.63 -10.80 12.00
C TYR A 125 16.05 -10.93 13.41
N TYR A 126 16.92 -10.92 14.40
CA TYR A 126 16.54 -10.87 15.82
C TYR A 126 17.16 -9.64 16.47
N PHE A 127 16.33 -8.85 17.15
CA PHE A 127 16.80 -7.82 18.08
C PHE A 127 17.01 -8.43 19.47
N MET A 128 18.10 -8.04 20.11
CA MET A 128 18.55 -8.58 21.39
C MET A 128 18.94 -7.44 22.33
N GLY A 129 18.84 -7.70 23.63
CA GLY A 129 19.24 -6.76 24.68
C GLY A 129 18.59 -5.38 24.54
N GLN A 130 19.41 -4.33 24.67
CA GLN A 130 18.96 -2.94 24.66
C GLN A 130 18.26 -2.52 23.37
N LEU A 131 18.55 -3.18 22.23
CA LEU A 131 17.86 -2.86 20.97
C LEU A 131 16.42 -3.39 20.96
N ALA A 132 16.17 -4.54 21.59
CA ALA A 132 14.81 -5.04 21.77
C ALA A 132 13.99 -4.14 22.72
N GLU A 133 14.61 -3.66 23.80
CA GLU A 133 13.99 -2.69 24.72
C GLU A 133 13.65 -1.38 24.00
N LEU A 134 14.58 -0.85 23.20
CA LEU A 134 14.36 0.37 22.40
C LEU A 134 13.17 0.22 21.45
N GLU A 135 13.09 -0.90 20.74
CA GLU A 135 11.98 -1.21 19.82
C GLU A 135 10.64 -1.27 20.57
N GLN A 136 10.61 -1.94 21.73
CA GLN A 136 9.41 -1.99 22.55
C GLN A 136 8.97 -0.60 23.05
N CYS A 137 9.93 0.24 23.47
CA CYS A 137 9.66 1.62 23.87
C CYS A 137 9.14 2.47 22.71
N SER A 138 9.76 2.37 21.54
CA SER A 138 9.33 3.05 20.32
C SER A 138 7.87 2.73 19.98
N ASN A 139 7.50 1.45 20.01
CA ASN A 139 6.14 1.00 19.75
C ASN A 139 5.13 1.52 20.79
N LYS A 140 5.50 1.55 22.07
CA LYS A 140 4.66 2.11 23.14
C LYS A 140 4.43 3.61 22.97
N ILE A 141 5.49 4.38 22.69
CA ILE A 141 5.40 5.82 22.48
C ILE A 141 4.49 6.10 21.28
N HIS A 142 4.74 5.44 20.15
CA HIS A 142 3.93 5.61 18.94
C HIS A 142 2.45 5.25 19.18
N GLY A 143 2.18 4.12 19.83
CA GLY A 143 0.82 3.72 20.19
C GLY A 143 0.13 4.76 21.09
N SER A 144 0.83 5.25 22.12
CA SER A 144 0.30 6.27 23.02
C SER A 144 0.00 7.59 22.30
N GLU A 145 0.87 8.06 21.41
CA GLU A 145 0.65 9.27 20.62
C GLU A 145 -0.58 9.17 19.73
N ILE A 146 -0.80 8.00 19.12
CA ILE A 146 -1.97 7.71 18.29
C ILE A 146 -3.24 7.69 19.14
N THR A 147 -3.24 6.96 20.26
CA THR A 147 -4.41 6.87 21.16
C THR A 147 -4.75 8.22 21.79
N CYS A 148 -3.75 9.00 22.20
CA CYS A 148 -3.94 10.37 22.72
C CYS A 148 -4.55 11.31 21.67
N LYS A 149 -4.31 11.07 20.38
CA LYS A 149 -4.96 11.79 19.27
C LYS A 149 -6.38 11.28 18.94
N LYS A 150 -7.00 10.47 19.82
CA LYS A 150 -8.34 9.89 19.70
C LYS A 150 -8.53 8.91 18.53
N PHE A 151 -7.46 8.29 18.05
CA PHE A 151 -7.59 7.17 17.13
C PHE A 151 -7.92 5.90 17.92
N SER A 152 -8.99 5.20 17.53
CA SER A 152 -9.38 3.93 18.14
C SER A 152 -8.45 2.81 17.65
N VAL A 153 -7.71 2.19 18.56
CA VAL A 153 -6.91 1.01 18.25
C VAL A 153 -7.83 -0.21 18.37
N GLY A 154 -8.30 -0.72 17.23
CA GLY A 154 -9.16 -1.90 17.19
C GLY A 154 -8.35 -3.17 17.42
N PHE A 155 -8.36 -3.69 18.64
CA PHE A 155 -7.97 -5.08 18.90
C PHE A 155 -9.19 -5.97 18.75
N SER A 156 -9.34 -6.57 17.57
CA SER A 156 -10.30 -7.67 17.37
C SER A 156 -9.78 -8.88 18.13
N SER A 157 -10.49 -9.27 19.20
CA SER A 157 -10.22 -10.47 20.00
C SER A 157 -10.97 -11.66 19.41
#